data_AF-A0A327NVR5-F1
#
_entry.id   AF-A0A327NVR5-F1
#
_cell.length_a   1.000
_cell.length_b   1.000
_cell.length_c   1.000
_cell.angle_alpha   90.00
_cell.angle_beta   90.00
_cell.angle_gamma   90.00
#
_symmetry.space_group_name_H-M   'P 1'
#
loop_
_entity.id
_entity.type
_entity.pdbx_description
1 polymer ?
#
loop_
_entity_poly.entity_id
_entity_poly.type
_entity_poly.pdbx_seq_one_letter_code
_entity_poly.pdbx_strand_id
1 'polypeptide(L)'
;MCSFGQSKSPSATVSTERMQTVFDEVKTPFKYGIVLPQPDSGRMVDSPTIFRKEKNWYMTYIIFDGKGYETWLAKSDDLLKWTTLGKLMSFTETGWDATQKAGYVALVETDWGGSYEPENYKGRYWLSYLGGSEKGYEAGRLGVGIATTNDLAKPVETKRQPQPVLSAVDPDARWYDNKTIYKSLIVRDKARKTGYPFVMYYNAKGVKPDAKGNGFETIAMAVSADMTNWKRHGQQPLISRQTGICGDAQITKIGDLYVMFYFGAFWKPGAFERFACSYDLVNWTDWQGDDLVSPSEPFDKTYAHKPWVIKWNGVVYHFYNAVGTKGRVIALATSKDLGKSPLSD
;
A
#
# COMPACT_ATOMS: atom_id res chain seq x y z
N MET A 1 -16.10 -18.78 -28.97
CA MET A 1 -15.30 -17.65 -29.50
C MET A 1 -14.00 -17.61 -28.73
N CYS A 2 -12.89 -17.92 -29.42
CA CYS A 2 -11.57 -18.00 -28.82
C CYS A 2 -11.06 -16.60 -28.43
N SER A 3 -10.72 -16.43 -27.16
CA SER A 3 -10.10 -15.22 -26.61
C SER A 3 -8.67 -15.10 -27.12
N PHE A 4 -8.39 -14.14 -28.00
CA PHE A 4 -7.02 -13.73 -28.28
C PHE A 4 -6.48 -13.01 -27.04
N GLY A 5 -5.59 -13.67 -26.31
CA GLY A 5 -4.73 -12.99 -25.35
C GLY A 5 -3.89 -11.97 -26.11
N GLN A 6 -3.94 -10.70 -25.69
CA GLN A 6 -3.01 -9.69 -26.20
C GLN A 6 -1.58 -10.18 -25.90
N SER A 7 -0.81 -10.48 -26.95
CA SER A 7 0.60 -10.80 -26.83
C SER A 7 1.32 -9.58 -26.26
N LYS A 8 2.02 -9.77 -25.13
CA LYS A 8 2.90 -8.75 -24.57
C LYS A 8 3.96 -8.42 -25.63
N SER A 9 4.07 -7.15 -25.99
CA SER A 9 5.16 -6.70 -26.87
C SER A 9 6.50 -6.97 -26.16
N PRO A 10 7.48 -7.64 -26.79
CA PRO A 10 8.77 -7.98 -26.17
C PRO A 10 9.53 -6.78 -25.58
N SER A 11 9.25 -5.56 -26.07
CA SER A 11 9.83 -4.31 -25.58
C SER A 11 9.32 -3.85 -24.20
N ALA A 12 8.30 -4.50 -23.64
CA ALA A 12 7.71 -4.13 -22.34
C ALA A 12 8.21 -4.98 -21.16
N THR A 13 8.94 -6.08 -21.41
CA THR A 13 9.46 -6.96 -20.36
C THR A 13 10.79 -6.44 -19.83
N VAL A 14 10.96 -6.45 -18.50
CA VAL A 14 12.23 -6.08 -17.86
C VAL A 14 13.15 -7.30 -17.84
N SER A 15 14.41 -7.14 -18.29
CA SER A 15 15.36 -8.26 -18.32
C SER A 15 15.71 -8.77 -16.92
N THR A 16 16.10 -10.04 -16.82
CA THR A 16 16.52 -10.66 -15.55
C THR A 16 17.66 -9.89 -14.88
N GLU A 17 18.62 -9.39 -15.65
CA GLU A 17 19.77 -8.62 -15.15
C GLU A 17 19.32 -7.27 -14.56
N ARG A 18 18.33 -6.61 -15.18
CA ARG A 18 17.76 -5.36 -14.65
C ARG A 18 16.94 -5.62 -13.40
N MET A 19 16.16 -6.71 -13.37
CA MET A 19 15.43 -7.14 -12.18
C MET A 19 16.38 -7.43 -11.00
N GLN A 20 17.50 -8.12 -11.26
CA GLN A 20 18.54 -8.39 -10.27
C GLN A 20 19.18 -7.09 -9.75
N THR A 21 19.49 -6.14 -10.65
CA THR A 21 20.01 -4.81 -10.26
C THR A 21 19.05 -4.08 -9.32
N VAL A 22 17.74 -4.15 -9.58
CA VAL A 22 16.73 -3.58 -8.69
C VAL A 22 16.70 -4.32 -7.35
N PHE A 23 16.73 -5.65 -7.34
CA PHE A 23 16.78 -6.43 -6.10
C PHE A 23 17.98 -6.04 -5.22
N ASP A 24 19.17 -5.93 -5.81
CA ASP A 24 20.38 -5.55 -5.08
C ASP A 24 20.34 -4.12 -4.53
N GLU A 25 19.64 -3.21 -5.21
CA GLU A 25 19.44 -1.82 -4.80
C GLU A 25 18.42 -1.68 -3.65
N VAL A 26 17.39 -2.53 -3.62
CA VAL A 26 16.23 -2.37 -2.70
C VAL A 26 16.24 -3.33 -1.51
N LYS A 27 17.08 -4.37 -1.52
CA LYS A 27 17.10 -5.39 -0.44
C LYS A 27 17.45 -4.81 0.92
N THR A 28 16.80 -5.32 1.95
CA THR A 28 16.95 -4.90 3.35
C THR A 28 17.19 -6.09 4.28
N PRO A 29 18.40 -6.67 4.31
CA PRO A 29 18.66 -7.90 5.05
C PRO A 29 18.68 -7.70 6.58
N PHE A 30 18.74 -6.47 7.09
CA PHE A 30 18.86 -6.20 8.53
C PHE A 30 17.52 -5.78 9.13
N LYS A 31 16.80 -6.70 9.78
CA LYS A 31 15.61 -6.37 10.57
C LYS A 31 16.01 -5.58 11.83
N TYR A 32 15.73 -4.28 11.82
CA TYR A 32 15.89 -3.39 12.99
C TYR A 32 14.91 -3.79 14.09
N GLY A 33 13.66 -4.09 13.71
CA GLY A 33 12.62 -4.54 14.63
C GLY A 33 11.39 -3.63 14.64
N ILE A 34 10.61 -3.69 15.72
CA ILE A 34 9.36 -2.95 15.88
C ILE A 34 9.64 -1.45 15.98
N VAL A 35 9.01 -0.62 15.16
CA VAL A 35 9.13 0.85 15.19
C VAL A 35 7.83 1.53 15.65
N LEU A 36 6.70 0.83 15.53
CA LEU A 36 5.42 1.27 16.08
C LEU A 36 4.71 0.05 16.70
N PRO A 37 4.63 -0.03 18.05
CA PRO A 37 3.95 -1.13 18.73
C PRO A 37 2.43 -0.96 18.67
N GLN A 38 1.70 -1.98 19.13
CA GLN A 38 0.29 -1.81 19.46
C GLN A 38 0.14 -0.77 20.58
N PRO A 39 -0.89 0.10 20.54
CA PRO A 39 -1.08 1.10 21.58
C PRO A 39 -1.50 0.46 22.93
N ASP A 40 -2.22 -0.67 22.87
CA ASP A 40 -2.56 -1.54 24.00
C ASP A 40 -3.00 -2.92 23.49
N SER A 41 -3.26 -3.84 24.42
CA SER A 41 -3.71 -5.20 24.10
C SER A 41 -5.06 -5.18 23.38
N GLY A 42 -5.14 -5.88 22.25
CA GLY A 42 -6.37 -6.03 21.46
C GLY A 42 -6.52 -5.02 20.33
N ARG A 43 -5.73 -3.94 20.31
CA ARG A 43 -5.66 -3.02 19.17
C ARG A 43 -4.53 -3.39 18.23
N MET A 44 -4.79 -3.32 16.92
CA MET A 44 -3.83 -3.71 15.89
C MET A 44 -3.41 -2.47 15.09
N VAL A 45 -2.10 -2.28 14.88
CA VAL A 45 -1.59 -1.22 13.98
C VAL A 45 -1.23 -1.82 12.63
N ASP A 46 -1.46 -1.12 11.52
CA ASP A 46 -1.18 -1.65 10.18
C ASP A 46 -0.96 -0.52 9.16
N SER A 47 -0.54 -0.89 7.95
CA SER A 47 -0.59 -0.10 6.71
C SER A 47 0.17 1.23 6.78
N PRO A 48 1.50 1.18 7.02
CA PRO A 48 2.33 2.39 7.04
C PRO A 48 2.31 3.11 5.69
N THR A 49 2.30 4.43 5.73
CA THR A 49 2.64 5.32 4.62
C THR A 49 3.58 6.40 5.13
N ILE A 50 4.86 6.32 4.75
CA ILE A 50 5.90 7.23 5.21
C ILE A 50 6.09 8.33 4.18
N PHE A 51 6.07 9.57 4.65
CA PHE A 51 6.33 10.74 3.84
C PHE A 51 7.12 11.76 4.64
N ARG A 52 7.70 12.70 3.92
CA ARG A 52 8.46 13.79 4.52
C ARG A 52 7.71 15.10 4.35
N LYS A 53 7.82 15.97 5.34
CA LYS A 53 7.41 17.37 5.21
C LYS A 53 8.45 18.23 5.92
N GLU A 54 9.11 19.10 5.16
CA GLU A 54 10.20 19.94 5.64
C GLU A 54 11.37 19.07 6.19
N LYS A 55 11.66 19.17 7.50
CA LYS A 55 12.76 18.44 8.16
C LYS A 55 12.34 17.15 8.85
N ASN A 56 11.04 16.86 8.94
CA ASN A 56 10.54 15.74 9.73
C ASN A 56 9.92 14.66 8.84
N TRP A 57 9.98 13.43 9.34
CA TRP A 57 9.28 12.28 8.78
C TRP A 57 7.94 12.10 9.46
N TYR A 58 6.98 11.63 8.69
CA TYR A 58 5.63 11.35 9.13
C TYR A 58 5.21 9.97 8.62
N MET A 59 4.38 9.31 9.41
CA MET A 59 3.79 8.02 9.08
C MET A 59 2.29 8.15 9.30
N THR A 60 1.49 7.96 8.25
CA THR A 60 0.11 7.55 8.48
C THR A 60 0.06 6.05 8.65
N TYR A 61 -0.78 5.59 9.56
CA TYR A 61 -1.02 4.19 9.85
C TYR A 61 -2.46 4.03 10.33
N ILE A 62 -2.93 2.79 10.41
CA ILE A 62 -4.30 2.51 10.82
C ILE A 62 -4.32 1.78 12.16
N ILE A 63 -5.36 2.02 12.95
CA ILE A 63 -5.64 1.25 14.16
C ILE A 63 -6.97 0.54 13.96
N PHE A 64 -6.96 -0.78 14.16
CA PHE A 64 -8.16 -1.57 14.36
C PHE A 64 -8.39 -1.81 15.84
N ASP A 65 -9.58 -1.48 16.34
CA ASP A 65 -9.94 -1.58 17.75
C ASP A 65 -11.07 -2.58 18.04
N GLY A 66 -11.41 -3.43 17.06
CA GLY A 66 -12.59 -4.31 17.12
C GLY A 66 -13.81 -3.73 16.42
N LYS A 67 -13.98 -2.41 16.38
CA LYS A 67 -15.08 -1.75 15.65
C LYS A 67 -14.76 -1.61 14.17
N GLY A 68 -13.55 -1.18 13.82
CA GLY A 68 -13.09 -1.01 12.45
C GLY A 68 -11.84 -0.14 12.40
N TYR A 69 -11.55 0.50 11.27
CA TYR A 69 -10.34 1.29 11.09
C TYR A 69 -10.51 2.79 11.35
N GLU A 70 -9.55 3.34 12.09
CA GLU A 70 -9.25 4.78 12.13
C GLU A 70 -7.85 5.03 11.57
N THR A 71 -7.63 6.20 10.97
CA THR A 71 -6.31 6.61 10.48
C THR A 71 -5.63 7.54 11.47
N TRP A 72 -4.37 7.26 11.75
CA TRP A 72 -3.54 7.98 12.71
C TRP A 72 -2.27 8.52 12.05
N LEU A 73 -1.66 9.50 12.71
CA LEU A 73 -0.44 10.16 12.30
C LEU A 73 0.63 9.97 13.39
N ALA A 74 1.84 9.62 12.99
CA ALA A 74 3.05 9.65 13.81
C ALA A 74 4.14 10.49 13.15
N LYS A 75 5.09 10.95 13.95
CA LYS A 75 6.26 11.74 13.54
C LYS A 75 7.55 11.05 13.95
N SER A 76 8.58 11.20 13.12
CA SER A 76 9.95 10.79 13.43
C SER A 76 10.96 11.84 12.92
N ASP A 77 12.09 11.94 13.59
CA ASP A 77 13.23 12.74 13.12
C ASP A 77 14.30 11.87 12.43
N ASP A 78 14.28 10.55 12.64
CA ASP A 78 15.36 9.63 12.27
C ASP A 78 14.92 8.35 11.52
N LEU A 79 13.61 8.22 11.22
CA LEU A 79 12.95 7.03 10.65
C LEU A 79 12.89 5.79 11.56
N LEU A 80 13.53 5.82 12.73
CA LEU A 80 13.63 4.69 13.66
C LEU A 80 12.67 4.85 14.85
N LYS A 81 12.61 6.05 15.41
CA LYS A 81 11.81 6.38 16.58
C LYS A 81 10.60 7.18 16.17
N TRP A 82 9.42 6.69 16.54
CA TRP A 82 8.14 7.27 16.14
C TRP A 82 7.33 7.73 17.34
N THR A 83 6.76 8.92 17.25
CA THR A 83 5.83 9.48 18.25
C THR A 83 4.47 9.68 17.59
N THR A 84 3.44 9.00 18.10
CA THR A 84 2.05 9.21 17.66
C THR A 84 1.59 10.63 18.00
N LEU A 85 0.99 11.30 17.03
CA LEU A 85 0.46 12.66 17.15
C LEU A 85 -1.07 12.67 17.36
N GLY A 86 -1.82 11.80 16.68
CA GLY A 86 -3.28 11.73 16.79
C GLY A 86 -3.97 11.25 15.51
N LYS A 87 -5.30 11.39 15.45
CA LYS A 87 -6.14 10.91 14.35
C LYS A 87 -6.19 11.87 13.17
N LEU A 88 -6.34 11.29 11.98
CA LEU A 88 -6.67 11.98 10.71
C LEU A 88 -8.05 11.58 10.19
N MET A 89 -8.53 10.38 10.54
CA MET A 89 -9.86 9.90 10.20
C MET A 89 -10.44 9.10 11.35
N SER A 90 -11.54 9.59 11.90
CA SER A 90 -12.20 9.03 13.09
C SER A 90 -13.51 8.34 12.74
N PHE A 91 -14.01 7.46 13.61
CA PHE A 91 -15.35 6.91 13.41
C PHE A 91 -16.43 8.00 13.34
N THR A 92 -17.48 7.72 12.58
CA THR A 92 -18.69 8.55 12.54
C THR A 92 -19.89 7.70 12.89
N GLU A 93 -20.97 8.33 13.35
CA GLU A 93 -22.22 7.62 13.66
C GLU A 93 -22.94 7.13 12.40
N THR A 94 -22.82 7.91 11.32
CA THR A 94 -23.46 7.66 10.03
C THR A 94 -22.47 7.82 8.88
N GLY A 95 -22.92 7.54 7.67
CA GLY A 95 -22.12 7.60 6.44
C GLY A 95 -21.73 6.22 5.92
N TRP A 96 -21.39 6.15 4.63
CA TRP A 96 -20.98 4.90 3.98
C TRP A 96 -19.69 4.32 4.54
N ASP A 97 -18.88 5.15 5.22
CA ASP A 97 -17.60 4.83 5.81
C ASP A 97 -17.59 4.96 7.35
N ALA A 98 -18.76 4.79 7.98
CA ALA A 98 -18.96 5.04 9.42
C ALA A 98 -17.92 4.37 10.32
N THR A 99 -17.56 3.12 10.00
CA THR A 99 -16.72 2.25 10.85
C THR A 99 -15.37 1.93 10.26
N GLN A 100 -15.13 2.13 8.97
CA GLN A 100 -13.85 1.82 8.32
C GLN A 100 -13.33 3.07 7.65
N LYS A 101 -12.16 3.55 8.08
CA LYS A 101 -11.43 4.67 7.49
C LYS A 101 -9.94 4.42 7.56
N ALA A 102 -9.45 3.60 6.63
CA ALA A 102 -8.04 3.25 6.52
C ALA A 102 -7.39 4.12 5.44
N GLY A 103 -6.71 5.20 5.83
CA GLY A 103 -6.25 6.27 4.95
C GLY A 103 -4.79 6.15 4.54
N TYR A 104 -4.52 6.51 3.27
CA TYR A 104 -3.23 6.39 2.62
C TYR A 104 -2.90 7.71 1.93
N VAL A 105 -1.77 8.34 2.29
CA VAL A 105 -1.36 9.62 1.69
C VAL A 105 -1.09 9.42 0.19
N ALA A 106 -1.75 10.23 -0.63
CA ALA A 106 -1.60 10.22 -2.07
C ALA A 106 -0.49 11.17 -2.52
N LEU A 107 0.02 10.94 -3.74
CA LEU A 107 0.97 11.81 -4.43
C LEU A 107 2.27 12.02 -3.64
N VAL A 108 2.67 11.06 -2.81
CA VAL A 108 4.04 11.02 -2.27
C VAL A 108 5.00 10.89 -3.45
N GLU A 109 6.04 11.72 -3.48
CA GLU A 109 7.03 11.71 -4.55
C GLU A 109 7.61 10.29 -4.75
N THR A 110 7.65 9.85 -6.00
CA THR A 110 8.00 8.46 -6.35
C THR A 110 9.46 8.30 -6.75
N ASP A 111 10.19 9.39 -7.05
CA ASP A 111 11.62 9.32 -7.36
C ASP A 111 12.41 8.68 -6.20
N TRP A 112 13.10 7.58 -6.50
CA TRP A 112 13.86 6.80 -5.52
C TRP A 112 15.06 7.58 -4.99
N GLY A 113 15.16 7.69 -3.67
CA GLY A 113 16.14 8.56 -3.03
C GLY A 113 15.77 10.06 -3.06
N GLY A 114 14.56 10.39 -3.50
CA GLY A 114 14.06 11.76 -3.64
C GLY A 114 13.60 12.40 -2.33
N SER A 115 12.70 13.39 -2.43
CA SER A 115 12.24 14.16 -1.28
C SER A 115 11.25 13.42 -0.38
N TYR A 116 10.49 12.47 -0.95
CA TYR A 116 9.33 11.81 -0.32
C TYR A 116 8.27 12.79 0.18
N GLU A 117 8.23 13.99 -0.38
CA GLU A 117 7.21 14.98 -0.05
C GLU A 117 5.91 14.67 -0.82
N PRO A 118 4.74 14.75 -0.17
CA PRO A 118 3.46 14.68 -0.86
C PRO A 118 3.23 15.94 -1.71
N GLU A 119 2.77 15.76 -2.95
CA GLU A 119 2.39 16.88 -3.82
C GLU A 119 1.18 17.62 -3.23
N ASN A 120 1.30 18.95 -3.10
CA ASN A 120 0.14 19.81 -2.89
C ASN A 120 -0.54 20.08 -4.23
N TYR A 121 -1.73 19.51 -4.44
CA TYR A 121 -2.50 19.67 -5.67
C TYR A 121 -3.78 20.49 -5.40
N LYS A 122 -3.92 21.62 -6.10
CA LYS A 122 -5.02 22.59 -5.94
C LYS A 122 -5.18 23.09 -4.48
N GLY A 123 -4.05 23.38 -3.82
CA GLY A 123 -4.04 23.95 -2.47
C GLY A 123 -4.33 22.93 -1.37
N ARG A 124 -4.32 21.63 -1.67
CA ARG A 124 -4.65 20.54 -0.73
C ARG A 124 -3.70 19.37 -0.87
N TYR A 125 -3.52 18.66 0.23
CA TYR A 125 -2.98 17.30 0.23
C TYR A 125 -4.12 16.31 0.15
N TRP A 126 -3.86 15.16 -0.46
CA TRP A 126 -4.86 14.17 -0.80
C TRP A 126 -4.54 12.85 -0.12
N LEU A 127 -5.61 12.13 0.24
CA LEU A 127 -5.53 10.75 0.69
C LEU A 127 -6.59 9.96 -0.05
N SER A 128 -6.25 8.75 -0.50
CA SER A 128 -7.29 7.73 -0.71
C SER A 128 -7.50 6.98 0.61
N TYR A 129 -8.65 6.35 0.78
CA TYR A 129 -8.88 5.51 1.95
C TYR A 129 -9.83 4.36 1.66
N LEU A 130 -9.65 3.28 2.43
CA LEU A 130 -10.57 2.16 2.48
C LEU A 130 -11.74 2.50 3.41
N GLY A 131 -12.95 2.52 2.87
CA GLY A 131 -14.18 2.92 3.55
C GLY A 131 -15.25 1.84 3.62
N GLY A 132 -16.05 1.85 4.69
CA GLY A 132 -17.16 0.92 4.94
C GLY A 132 -17.90 1.20 6.25
N SER A 133 -19.12 0.69 6.38
CA SER A 133 -20.02 0.93 7.53
C SER A 133 -20.21 -0.27 8.46
N GLU A 134 -19.72 -1.45 8.07
CA GLU A 134 -19.85 -2.67 8.87
C GLU A 134 -18.77 -2.77 9.95
N LYS A 135 -19.16 -3.26 11.13
CA LYS A 135 -18.23 -3.43 12.26
C LYS A 135 -17.43 -4.72 12.11
N GLY A 136 -16.17 -4.69 12.53
CA GLY A 136 -15.26 -5.82 12.53
C GLY A 136 -14.08 -5.65 11.59
N TYR A 137 -13.21 -6.66 11.55
CA TYR A 137 -11.97 -6.61 10.77
C TYR A 137 -12.27 -6.74 9.28
N GLU A 138 -11.99 -5.67 8.50
CA GLU A 138 -12.28 -5.58 7.06
C GLU A 138 -13.71 -6.02 6.70
N ALA A 139 -14.67 -5.74 7.59
CA ALA A 139 -16.01 -6.28 7.50
C ALA A 139 -16.84 -5.60 6.40
N GLY A 140 -17.76 -6.38 5.81
CA GLY A 140 -18.72 -5.89 4.83
C GLY A 140 -18.13 -5.70 3.43
N ARG A 141 -18.79 -4.84 2.65
CA ARG A 141 -18.29 -4.39 1.35
C ARG A 141 -17.57 -3.07 1.55
N LEU A 142 -16.29 -3.06 1.20
CA LEU A 142 -15.46 -1.88 1.28
C LEU A 142 -15.29 -1.25 -0.10
N GLY A 143 -15.03 0.06 -0.11
CA GLY A 143 -14.78 0.85 -1.30
C GLY A 143 -13.67 1.88 -1.09
N VAL A 144 -13.26 2.55 -2.17
CA VAL A 144 -12.23 3.60 -2.11
C VAL A 144 -12.90 4.94 -1.95
N GLY A 145 -12.56 5.68 -0.90
CA GLY A 145 -12.93 7.08 -0.72
C GLY A 145 -11.76 8.02 -0.98
N ILE A 146 -12.06 9.31 -1.13
CA ILE A 146 -11.08 10.38 -1.27
C ILE A 146 -11.24 11.39 -0.14
N ALA A 147 -10.13 11.77 0.48
CA ALA A 147 -10.06 12.77 1.52
C ALA A 147 -9.00 13.84 1.21
N THR A 148 -9.14 15.00 1.85
CA THR A 148 -8.20 16.11 1.73
C THR A 148 -7.88 16.76 3.06
N THR A 149 -6.67 17.31 3.19
CA THR A 149 -6.26 18.18 4.30
C THR A 149 -5.42 19.34 3.76
N ASN A 150 -5.37 20.43 4.51
CA ASN A 150 -4.46 21.54 4.21
C ASN A 150 -3.09 21.34 4.84
N ASP A 151 -2.96 20.45 5.84
CA ASP A 151 -1.70 20.19 6.53
C ASP A 151 -1.61 18.72 6.95
N LEU A 152 -0.69 17.98 6.33
CA LEU A 152 -0.40 16.58 6.68
C LEU A 152 0.48 16.43 7.93
N ALA A 153 1.05 17.53 8.45
CA ALA A 153 1.89 17.50 9.64
C ALA A 153 1.10 17.60 10.96
N LYS A 154 -0.24 17.73 10.89
CA LYS A 154 -1.11 17.92 12.06
C LYS A 154 -2.19 16.84 12.12
N PRO A 155 -2.51 16.31 13.31
CA PRO A 155 -3.58 15.34 13.51
C PRO A 155 -4.95 16.05 13.49
N VAL A 156 -5.36 16.52 12.31
CA VAL A 156 -6.64 17.18 12.08
C VAL A 156 -7.48 16.31 11.17
N GLU A 157 -8.76 16.16 11.53
CA GLU A 157 -9.73 15.37 10.77
C GLU A 157 -9.78 15.83 9.31
N THR A 158 -9.60 14.87 8.40
CA THR A 158 -9.59 15.13 6.95
C THR A 158 -11.01 15.41 6.43
N LYS A 159 -11.10 16.23 5.38
CA LYS A 159 -12.36 16.45 4.65
C LYS A 159 -12.56 15.35 3.62
N ARG A 160 -13.60 14.54 3.79
CA ARG A 160 -13.91 13.38 2.94
C ARG A 160 -14.99 13.69 1.92
N GLN A 161 -14.94 13.01 0.77
CA GLN A 161 -16.06 12.98 -0.15
C GLN A 161 -17.24 12.19 0.44
N PRO A 162 -18.49 12.56 0.13
CA PRO A 162 -19.66 11.94 0.73
C PRO A 162 -19.95 10.52 0.23
N GLN A 163 -19.29 10.07 -0.84
CA GLN A 163 -19.49 8.76 -1.49
C GLN A 163 -18.13 8.16 -1.89
N PRO A 164 -18.04 6.82 -2.04
CA PRO A 164 -16.85 6.19 -2.61
C PRO A 164 -16.64 6.61 -4.07
N VAL A 165 -15.38 6.69 -4.49
CA VAL A 165 -14.98 6.95 -5.88
C VAL A 165 -14.75 5.66 -6.69
N LEU A 166 -14.57 4.53 -6.01
CA LEU A 166 -14.63 3.19 -6.59
C LEU A 166 -15.34 2.23 -5.62
N SER A 167 -16.23 1.39 -6.13
CA SER A 167 -16.99 0.40 -5.39
C SER A 167 -17.16 -0.91 -6.17
N ALA A 168 -17.34 -2.01 -5.44
CA ALA A 168 -17.59 -3.33 -6.01
C ALA A 168 -18.97 -3.46 -6.71
N VAL A 169 -19.83 -2.44 -6.59
CA VAL A 169 -21.16 -2.39 -7.24
C VAL A 169 -21.25 -1.33 -8.34
N ASP A 170 -20.14 -0.71 -8.72
CA ASP A 170 -20.13 0.21 -9.85
C ASP A 170 -20.55 -0.54 -11.13
N PRO A 171 -21.27 0.12 -12.07
CA PRO A 171 -21.66 -0.52 -13.32
C PRO A 171 -20.48 -1.05 -14.16
N ASP A 172 -19.28 -0.48 -13.98
CA ASP A 172 -18.06 -0.88 -14.69
C ASP A 172 -17.15 -1.81 -13.87
N ALA A 173 -17.62 -2.35 -12.74
CA ALA A 173 -16.90 -3.33 -11.92
C ALA A 173 -16.46 -4.55 -12.75
N ARG A 174 -15.26 -5.05 -12.47
CA ARG A 174 -14.64 -6.17 -13.16
C ARG A 174 -14.79 -7.45 -12.32
N TRP A 175 -14.58 -8.58 -12.97
CA TRP A 175 -14.69 -9.88 -12.32
C TRP A 175 -13.76 -10.04 -11.10
N TYR A 176 -12.66 -9.27 -11.06
CA TYR A 176 -11.65 -9.31 -10.01
C TYR A 176 -11.90 -8.30 -8.86
N ASP A 177 -12.84 -7.36 -8.99
CA ASP A 177 -13.13 -6.35 -7.95
C ASP A 177 -14.63 -6.19 -7.63
N ASN A 178 -15.47 -7.12 -8.08
CA ASN A 178 -16.92 -7.11 -7.87
C ASN A 178 -17.40 -7.71 -6.53
N LYS A 179 -16.50 -8.00 -5.57
CA LYS A 179 -16.88 -8.39 -4.21
C LYS A 179 -16.55 -7.31 -3.18
N THR A 180 -15.29 -6.92 -3.09
CA THR A 180 -14.80 -5.85 -2.20
C THR A 180 -13.47 -5.31 -2.70
N ILE A 181 -13.18 -4.04 -2.41
CA ILE A 181 -11.92 -3.36 -2.73
C ILE A 181 -11.15 -3.12 -1.42
N TYR A 182 -9.82 -3.15 -1.44
CA TYR A 182 -8.93 -2.96 -0.29
C TYR A 182 -8.04 -1.71 -0.47
N LYS A 183 -6.77 -1.77 -0.04
CA LYS A 183 -5.84 -0.63 -0.06
C LYS A 183 -5.72 -0.03 -1.46
N SER A 184 -5.58 1.29 -1.50
CA SER A 184 -5.29 2.06 -2.69
C SER A 184 -4.07 2.96 -2.47
N LEU A 185 -3.30 3.18 -3.53
CA LEU A 185 -2.23 4.17 -3.62
C LEU A 185 -2.46 5.01 -4.87
N ILE A 186 -2.45 6.33 -4.73
CA ILE A 186 -2.50 7.26 -5.87
C ILE A 186 -1.12 7.89 -6.10
N VAL A 187 -0.61 7.77 -7.32
CA VAL A 187 0.64 8.40 -7.77
C VAL A 187 0.42 9.35 -8.94
N ARG A 188 1.36 10.29 -9.11
CA ARG A 188 1.41 11.20 -10.26
C ARG A 188 2.12 10.53 -11.43
N ASP A 189 1.42 10.34 -12.53
CA ASP A 189 2.04 9.97 -13.81
C ASP A 189 2.45 11.24 -14.56
N LYS A 190 3.61 11.79 -14.16
CA LYS A 190 4.17 13.04 -14.71
C LYS A 190 4.33 12.97 -16.24
N ALA A 191 4.64 11.80 -16.78
CA ALA A 191 4.85 11.55 -18.20
C ALA A 191 3.57 11.20 -18.96
N ARG A 192 2.44 11.01 -18.27
CA ARG A 192 1.16 10.55 -18.82
C ARG A 192 1.30 9.26 -19.64
N LYS A 193 2.12 8.31 -19.18
CA LYS A 193 2.27 6.97 -19.79
C LYS A 193 0.95 6.22 -19.88
N THR A 194 0.05 6.45 -18.93
CA THR A 194 -1.30 5.89 -18.88
C THR A 194 -2.36 6.71 -19.63
N GLY A 195 -1.97 7.86 -20.20
CA GLY A 195 -2.87 8.88 -20.76
C GLY A 195 -3.52 9.79 -19.72
N TYR A 196 -3.28 9.57 -18.43
CA TYR A 196 -3.86 10.32 -17.31
C TYR A 196 -2.77 10.86 -16.39
N PRO A 197 -3.02 11.99 -15.70
CA PRO A 197 -2.09 12.54 -14.72
C PRO A 197 -2.07 11.75 -13.39
N PHE A 198 -3.17 11.09 -13.03
CA PHE A 198 -3.30 10.39 -11.75
C PHE A 198 -3.62 8.93 -11.97
N VAL A 199 -2.85 8.07 -11.30
CA VAL A 199 -2.99 6.61 -11.38
C VAL A 199 -3.17 6.08 -9.97
N MET A 200 -4.22 5.31 -9.77
CA MET A 200 -4.49 4.58 -8.53
C MET A 200 -4.18 3.11 -8.75
N TYR A 201 -3.32 2.55 -7.90
CA TYR A 201 -3.15 1.11 -7.76
C TYR A 201 -3.96 0.64 -6.57
N TYR A 202 -4.76 -0.40 -6.73
CA TYR A 202 -5.58 -0.94 -5.65
C TYR A 202 -5.60 -2.46 -5.72
N ASN A 203 -5.71 -3.14 -4.56
CA ASN A 203 -6.07 -4.55 -4.55
C ASN A 203 -7.55 -4.75 -4.27
N ALA A 204 -8.10 -5.81 -4.84
CA ALA A 204 -9.51 -6.14 -4.71
C ALA A 204 -9.74 -7.65 -4.84
N LYS A 205 -10.93 -8.06 -4.40
CA LYS A 205 -11.40 -9.44 -4.43
C LYS A 205 -12.61 -9.55 -5.34
N GLY A 206 -12.59 -10.60 -6.17
CA GLY A 206 -13.72 -11.00 -6.99
C GLY A 206 -14.68 -11.94 -6.26
N VAL A 207 -15.89 -12.09 -6.81
CA VAL A 207 -16.89 -13.05 -6.30
C VAL A 207 -16.46 -14.49 -6.64
N LYS A 208 -15.91 -14.71 -7.83
CA LYS A 208 -15.51 -16.04 -8.30
C LYS A 208 -14.23 -16.50 -7.57
N PRO A 209 -14.25 -17.64 -6.86
CA PRO A 209 -13.06 -18.18 -6.20
C PRO A 209 -12.12 -18.87 -7.20
N ASP A 210 -10.96 -19.32 -6.70
CA ASP A 210 -10.06 -20.21 -7.42
C ASP A 210 -10.67 -21.62 -7.61
N ALA A 211 -9.96 -22.49 -8.31
CA ALA A 211 -10.41 -23.86 -8.59
C ALA A 211 -10.60 -24.73 -7.32
N LYS A 212 -10.06 -24.31 -6.17
CA LYS A 212 -10.17 -24.99 -4.87
C LYS A 212 -11.24 -24.36 -3.98
N GLY A 213 -11.96 -23.34 -4.47
CA GLY A 213 -12.99 -22.63 -3.72
C GLY A 213 -12.45 -21.50 -2.83
N ASN A 214 -11.15 -21.19 -2.87
CA ASN A 214 -10.58 -20.10 -2.09
C ASN A 214 -10.79 -18.77 -2.81
N GLY A 215 -11.19 -17.74 -2.05
CA GLY A 215 -11.14 -16.38 -2.57
C GLY A 215 -9.70 -15.89 -2.73
N PHE A 216 -9.46 -14.99 -3.66
CA PHE A 216 -8.14 -14.39 -3.89
C PHE A 216 -8.23 -12.90 -4.19
N GLU A 217 -7.11 -12.20 -3.96
CA GLU A 217 -6.97 -10.77 -4.22
C GLU A 217 -5.94 -10.49 -5.29
N THR A 218 -6.20 -9.45 -6.08
CA THR A 218 -5.37 -9.06 -7.21
C THR A 218 -5.14 -7.56 -7.21
N ILE A 219 -3.98 -7.12 -7.69
CA ILE A 219 -3.67 -5.69 -7.86
C ILE A 219 -4.18 -5.25 -9.23
N ALA A 220 -4.94 -4.16 -9.26
CA ALA A 220 -5.51 -3.54 -10.45
C ALA A 220 -5.20 -2.04 -10.44
N MET A 221 -5.66 -1.34 -11.49
CA MET A 221 -5.46 0.10 -11.63
C MET A 221 -6.71 0.85 -12.06
N ALA A 222 -6.81 2.08 -11.59
CA ALA A 222 -7.76 3.08 -12.02
C ALA A 222 -7.03 4.39 -12.35
N VAL A 223 -7.64 5.25 -13.15
CA VAL A 223 -7.04 6.50 -13.60
C VAL A 223 -8.00 7.67 -13.44
N SER A 224 -7.44 8.86 -13.21
CA SER A 224 -8.20 10.10 -13.02
C SER A 224 -7.51 11.29 -13.69
N ALA A 225 -8.32 12.24 -14.14
CA ALA A 225 -7.84 13.54 -14.62
C ALA A 225 -7.79 14.60 -13.50
N ASP A 226 -8.46 14.37 -12.36
CA ASP A 226 -8.77 15.44 -11.40
C ASP A 226 -8.74 15.03 -9.91
N MET A 227 -8.37 13.78 -9.57
CA MET A 227 -8.36 13.18 -8.22
C MET A 227 -9.74 12.83 -7.65
N THR A 228 -10.83 13.21 -8.31
CA THR A 228 -12.20 13.05 -7.79
C THR A 228 -13.05 12.11 -8.62
N ASN A 229 -12.85 12.07 -9.93
CA ASN A 229 -13.52 11.17 -10.87
C ASN A 229 -12.56 10.09 -11.31
N TRP A 230 -12.92 8.83 -11.08
CA TRP A 230 -12.05 7.68 -11.31
C TRP A 230 -12.72 6.69 -12.27
N LYS A 231 -11.88 6.02 -13.07
CA LYS A 231 -12.32 4.92 -13.92
C LYS A 231 -11.33 3.77 -13.86
N ARG A 232 -11.82 2.54 -13.92
CA ARG A 232 -10.97 1.35 -14.05
C ARG A 232 -10.19 1.41 -15.36
N HIS A 233 -8.91 1.04 -15.32
CA HIS A 233 -8.04 1.03 -16.49
C HIS A 233 -7.61 -0.40 -16.82
N GLY A 234 -7.79 -0.80 -18.08
CA GLY A 234 -7.61 -2.19 -18.52
C GLY A 234 -8.82 -3.09 -18.23
N GLN A 235 -8.72 -4.34 -18.69
CA GLN A 235 -9.75 -5.39 -18.51
C GLN A 235 -9.27 -6.54 -17.60
N GLN A 236 -7.99 -6.54 -17.24
CA GLN A 236 -7.33 -7.58 -16.46
C GLN A 236 -6.60 -6.94 -15.28
N PRO A 237 -6.45 -7.64 -14.15
CA PRO A 237 -5.59 -7.17 -13.07
C PRO A 237 -4.13 -7.11 -13.54
N LEU A 238 -3.36 -6.23 -12.92
CA LEU A 238 -1.94 -6.03 -13.20
C LEU A 238 -1.09 -7.16 -12.63
N ILE A 239 -1.37 -7.55 -11.38
CA ILE A 239 -0.68 -8.64 -10.67
C ILE A 239 -1.74 -9.57 -10.08
N SER A 240 -1.68 -10.84 -10.43
CA SER A 240 -2.55 -11.89 -9.91
C SER A 240 -1.84 -13.23 -9.88
N ARG A 241 -2.07 -14.00 -8.81
CA ARG A 241 -1.73 -15.44 -8.76
C ARG A 241 -2.93 -16.34 -8.96
N GLN A 242 -4.13 -15.77 -9.12
CA GLN A 242 -5.41 -16.47 -9.18
C GLN A 242 -5.65 -17.43 -7.99
N THR A 243 -4.96 -17.18 -6.88
CA THR A 243 -5.05 -17.84 -5.58
C THR A 243 -4.27 -16.97 -4.60
N GLY A 244 -4.56 -17.03 -3.30
CA GLY A 244 -3.90 -16.18 -2.31
C GLY A 244 -4.14 -14.67 -2.51
N ILE A 245 -3.24 -13.82 -2.03
CA ILE A 245 -3.43 -12.36 -1.95
C ILE A 245 -2.26 -11.61 -2.56
N CYS A 246 -2.48 -10.87 -3.66
CA CYS A 246 -1.56 -9.84 -4.15
C CYS A 246 -2.10 -8.50 -3.68
N GLY A 247 -1.37 -7.78 -2.83
CA GLY A 247 -1.92 -6.55 -2.26
C GLY A 247 -0.92 -5.46 -1.88
N ASP A 248 -1.48 -4.34 -1.47
CA ASP A 248 -0.81 -3.17 -0.91
C ASP A 248 0.35 -2.64 -1.76
N ALA A 249 0.08 -2.44 -3.05
CA ALA A 249 1.06 -1.88 -3.98
C ALA A 249 1.61 -0.53 -3.50
N GLN A 250 2.93 -0.41 -3.50
CA GLN A 250 3.67 0.83 -3.36
C GLN A 250 4.54 1.05 -4.60
N ILE A 251 4.44 2.21 -5.24
CA ILE A 251 5.21 2.52 -6.45
C ILE A 251 6.34 3.51 -6.14
N THR A 252 7.55 3.20 -6.61
CA THR A 252 8.68 4.13 -6.73
C THR A 252 9.23 4.09 -8.15
N LYS A 253 10.12 5.02 -8.49
CA LYS A 253 10.81 5.09 -9.77
C LYS A 253 12.33 5.10 -9.55
N ILE A 254 13.00 4.07 -10.07
CA ILE A 254 14.46 3.90 -10.04
C ILE A 254 14.99 4.10 -11.47
N GLY A 255 15.51 5.28 -11.76
CA GLY A 255 15.95 5.65 -13.11
C GLY A 255 14.76 5.70 -14.09
N ASP A 256 14.76 4.79 -15.08
CA ASP A 256 13.70 4.65 -16.08
C ASP A 256 12.62 3.63 -15.70
N LEU A 257 12.84 2.83 -14.66
CA LEU A 257 11.93 1.79 -14.19
C LEU A 257 11.02 2.29 -13.07
N TYR A 258 9.75 1.94 -13.15
CA TYR A 258 8.85 1.91 -12.00
C TYR A 258 8.97 0.58 -11.29
N VAL A 259 9.02 0.61 -9.97
CA VAL A 259 9.10 -0.56 -9.10
C VAL A 259 7.85 -0.57 -8.22
N MET A 260 7.07 -1.65 -8.29
CA MET A 260 5.94 -1.92 -7.43
C MET A 260 6.39 -2.87 -6.34
N PHE A 261 6.56 -2.37 -5.11
CA PHE A 261 6.61 -3.23 -3.94
C PHE A 261 5.18 -3.68 -3.61
N TYR A 262 5.00 -4.96 -3.31
CA TYR A 262 3.70 -5.51 -2.95
C TYR A 262 3.87 -6.71 -2.03
N PHE A 263 2.81 -7.09 -1.31
CA PHE A 263 2.85 -8.31 -0.53
C PHE A 263 2.12 -9.46 -1.21
N GLY A 264 2.61 -10.65 -0.89
CA GLY A 264 1.97 -11.92 -1.19
C GLY A 264 1.53 -12.63 0.07
N ALA A 265 0.41 -13.34 0.01
CA ALA A 265 0.02 -14.29 1.05
C ALA A 265 -0.69 -15.51 0.47
N PHE A 266 -0.54 -16.66 1.13
CA PHE A 266 -1.34 -17.88 0.95
C PHE A 266 -1.31 -18.57 -0.43
N TRP A 267 -0.59 -18.07 -1.42
CA TRP A 267 -0.18 -18.88 -2.59
C TRP A 267 1.13 -19.64 -2.34
N LYS A 268 1.83 -19.28 -1.26
CA LYS A 268 2.84 -20.07 -0.56
C LYS A 268 2.69 -19.77 0.95
N PRO A 269 3.34 -20.54 1.85
CA PRO A 269 3.16 -20.36 3.30
C PRO A 269 3.44 -18.93 3.78
N GLY A 270 2.61 -18.48 4.74
CA GLY A 270 2.75 -17.16 5.36
C GLY A 270 2.37 -15.99 4.46
N ALA A 271 2.88 -14.81 4.83
CA ALA A 271 2.80 -13.58 4.06
C ALA A 271 4.17 -12.91 4.04
N PHE A 272 4.57 -12.40 2.88
CA PHE A 272 5.91 -11.96 2.52
C PHE A 272 5.84 -10.82 1.51
N GLU A 273 6.96 -10.16 1.24
CA GLU A 273 7.03 -9.00 0.35
C GLU A 273 7.87 -9.27 -0.88
N ARG A 274 7.38 -8.80 -2.02
CA ARG A 274 8.00 -8.96 -3.33
C ARG A 274 7.98 -7.63 -4.07
N PHE A 275 8.57 -7.62 -5.27
CA PHE A 275 8.46 -6.49 -6.17
C PHE A 275 8.24 -6.94 -7.63
N ALA A 276 7.73 -6.02 -8.43
CA ALA A 276 7.65 -6.13 -9.88
C ALA A 276 8.12 -4.81 -10.52
N CYS A 277 8.62 -4.86 -11.75
CA CYS A 277 9.09 -3.67 -12.47
C CYS A 277 8.32 -3.41 -13.77
N SER A 278 8.20 -2.15 -14.14
CA SER A 278 7.52 -1.71 -15.36
C SER A 278 8.19 -0.47 -15.97
N TYR A 279 8.24 -0.38 -17.29
CA TYR A 279 8.64 0.85 -18.00
C TYR A 279 7.47 1.83 -18.25
N ASP A 280 6.23 1.35 -18.15
CA ASP A 280 5.04 2.04 -18.67
C ASP A 280 3.88 2.16 -17.66
N LEU A 281 4.09 1.75 -16.41
CA LEU A 281 3.09 1.72 -15.32
C LEU A 281 1.98 0.66 -15.46
N VAL A 282 1.93 -0.07 -16.57
CA VAL A 282 0.84 -0.99 -16.94
C VAL A 282 1.34 -2.43 -17.07
N ASN A 283 2.46 -2.65 -17.75
CA ASN A 283 3.04 -3.97 -17.98
C ASN A 283 4.11 -4.24 -16.93
N TRP A 284 3.81 -5.17 -16.03
CA TRP A 284 4.68 -5.52 -14.91
C TRP A 284 5.40 -6.86 -15.13
N THR A 285 6.70 -6.86 -14.82
CA THR A 285 7.56 -8.04 -14.79
C THR A 285 7.83 -8.43 -13.35
N ASP A 286 7.38 -9.61 -12.94
CA ASP A 286 7.53 -10.11 -11.57
C ASP A 286 8.98 -10.51 -11.27
N TRP A 287 9.45 -10.17 -10.07
CA TRP A 287 10.68 -10.74 -9.54
C TRP A 287 10.57 -12.24 -9.33
N GLN A 288 11.58 -13.01 -9.77
CA GLN A 288 11.59 -14.47 -9.71
C GLN A 288 12.47 -15.04 -8.60
N GLY A 289 13.31 -14.23 -7.94
CA GLY A 289 14.16 -14.68 -6.84
C GLY A 289 13.50 -14.57 -5.47
N ASP A 290 14.35 -14.39 -4.45
CA ASP A 290 13.98 -14.36 -3.04
C ASP A 290 13.02 -13.22 -2.68
N ASP A 291 12.21 -13.44 -1.64
CA ASP A 291 11.38 -12.38 -1.08
C ASP A 291 12.26 -11.26 -0.48
N LEU A 292 11.78 -10.02 -0.50
CA LEU A 292 12.47 -8.90 0.13
C LEU A 292 12.40 -9.00 1.66
N VAL A 293 11.22 -9.38 2.17
CA VAL A 293 10.96 -9.60 3.59
C VAL A 293 10.04 -10.81 3.73
N SER A 294 10.39 -11.71 4.65
CA SER A 294 9.61 -12.88 5.03
C SER A 294 9.67 -13.08 6.55
N PRO A 295 8.73 -13.82 7.17
CA PRO A 295 8.78 -14.15 8.60
C PRO A 295 10.13 -14.77 8.98
N SER A 296 10.79 -14.22 10.00
CA SER A 296 12.07 -14.75 10.49
C SER A 296 12.38 -14.40 11.95
N GLU A 297 11.58 -13.54 12.58
CA GLU A 297 11.78 -13.06 13.95
C GLU A 297 10.54 -13.34 14.81
N PRO A 298 10.65 -13.45 16.14
CA PRO A 298 9.50 -13.72 17.01
C PRO A 298 8.33 -12.76 16.79
N PHE A 299 8.61 -11.47 16.62
CA PHE A 299 7.59 -10.43 16.42
C PHE A 299 6.91 -10.47 15.04
N ASP A 300 7.47 -11.18 14.06
CA ASP A 300 6.90 -11.32 12.71
C ASP A 300 6.70 -12.77 12.24
N LYS A 301 6.84 -13.74 13.15
CA LYS A 301 6.80 -15.19 12.88
C LYS A 301 5.57 -15.68 12.12
N THR A 302 4.46 -14.93 12.15
CA THR A 302 3.22 -15.28 11.44
C THR A 302 3.23 -14.64 10.05
N TYR A 303 3.39 -13.31 10.00
CA TYR A 303 3.34 -12.53 8.77
C TYR A 303 4.34 -11.37 8.80
N ALA A 304 5.03 -11.14 7.68
CA ALA A 304 5.88 -9.98 7.45
C ALA A 304 5.54 -9.40 6.07
N HIS A 305 4.70 -8.36 6.02
CA HIS A 305 3.97 -7.98 4.81
C HIS A 305 3.53 -6.51 4.82
N LYS A 306 3.04 -6.02 3.67
CA LYS A 306 2.49 -4.67 3.43
C LYS A 306 3.58 -3.58 3.40
N PRO A 307 4.29 -3.45 2.27
CA PRO A 307 5.52 -2.69 2.21
C PRO A 307 5.28 -1.19 2.17
N TRP A 308 6.21 -0.45 2.77
CA TRP A 308 6.53 0.93 2.44
C TRP A 308 8.04 1.15 2.49
N VAL A 309 8.66 1.23 1.32
CA VAL A 309 10.11 1.24 1.11
C VAL A 309 10.57 2.61 0.65
N ILE A 310 11.58 3.16 1.32
CA ILE A 310 12.23 4.42 0.95
C ILE A 310 13.75 4.27 1.03
N LYS A 311 14.49 4.99 0.19
CA LYS A 311 15.94 5.21 0.35
C LYS A 311 16.21 6.61 0.85
N TRP A 312 16.90 6.73 1.97
CA TRP A 312 17.28 8.02 2.54
C TRP A 312 18.72 8.00 3.02
N ASN A 313 19.51 9.04 2.67
CA ASN A 313 20.92 9.17 3.07
C ASN A 313 21.76 7.89 2.87
N GLY A 314 21.54 7.19 1.75
CA GLY A 314 22.29 5.97 1.40
C GLY A 314 21.89 4.72 2.18
N VAL A 315 20.73 4.72 2.85
CA VAL A 315 20.14 3.55 3.52
C VAL A 315 18.74 3.32 2.96
N VAL A 316 18.39 2.06 2.68
CA VAL A 316 17.02 1.66 2.38
C VAL A 316 16.33 1.30 3.68
N TYR A 317 15.13 1.86 3.88
CA TYR A 317 14.23 1.61 5.00
C TYR A 317 12.98 0.95 4.44
N HIS A 318 12.74 -0.28 4.85
CA HIS A 318 11.61 -1.10 4.43
C HIS A 318 10.69 -1.28 5.62
N PHE A 319 9.68 -0.41 5.71
CA PHE A 319 8.63 -0.51 6.72
C PHE A 319 7.62 -1.57 6.29
N TYR A 320 7.22 -2.42 7.23
CA TYR A 320 6.27 -3.49 6.97
C TYR A 320 5.41 -3.75 8.21
N ASN A 321 4.26 -4.36 8.00
CA ASN A 321 3.42 -4.88 9.05
C ASN A 321 3.88 -6.29 9.48
N ALA A 322 4.25 -6.42 10.75
CA ALA A 322 4.69 -7.64 11.39
C ALA A 322 3.57 -8.24 12.26
N VAL A 323 3.41 -9.57 12.20
CA VAL A 323 2.47 -10.31 13.05
C VAL A 323 3.17 -11.46 13.74
N GLY A 324 3.18 -11.46 15.06
CA GLY A 324 3.90 -12.46 15.84
C GLY A 324 3.65 -12.36 17.34
N THR A 325 4.70 -12.57 18.14
CA THR A 325 4.60 -12.61 19.61
C THR A 325 4.19 -11.29 20.25
N LYS A 326 4.34 -10.16 19.55
CA LYS A 326 3.96 -8.81 20.02
C LYS A 326 2.65 -8.31 19.37
N GLY A 327 1.84 -9.22 18.84
CA GLY A 327 0.62 -8.88 18.11
C GLY A 327 0.88 -8.43 16.68
N ARG A 328 0.04 -7.53 16.17
CA ARG A 328 0.16 -6.88 14.85
C ARG A 328 0.72 -5.47 15.03
N VAL A 329 1.94 -5.25 14.54
CA VAL A 329 2.80 -4.07 14.75
C VAL A 329 3.42 -3.58 13.43
N ILE A 330 3.99 -2.38 13.42
CA ILE A 330 4.82 -1.92 12.28
C ILE A 330 6.29 -2.11 12.66
N ALA A 331 7.02 -2.80 11.80
CA ALA A 331 8.44 -3.08 11.92
C ALA A 331 9.23 -2.48 10.76
N LEU A 332 10.55 -2.53 10.89
CA LEU A 332 11.50 -1.97 9.94
C LEU A 332 12.62 -2.96 9.64
N ALA A 333 12.89 -3.16 8.35
CA ALA A 333 14.12 -3.76 7.85
C ALA A 333 14.95 -2.69 7.10
N THR A 334 16.27 -2.86 7.06
CA THR A 334 17.19 -1.87 6.51
C THR A 334 18.30 -2.49 5.67
N SER A 335 18.88 -1.70 4.75
CA SER A 335 20.00 -2.14 3.89
C SER A 335 21.36 -2.14 4.60
N LYS A 336 21.46 -1.47 5.75
CA LYS A 336 22.65 -1.44 6.62
C LYS A 336 22.22 -1.78 8.03
N ASP A 337 23.11 -2.40 8.81
CA ASP A 337 22.84 -2.64 10.23
C ASP A 337 22.78 -1.32 11.00
N LEU A 338 21.58 -0.98 11.51
CA LEU A 338 21.32 0.20 12.35
C LEU A 338 21.09 -0.18 13.82
N GLY A 339 21.45 -1.40 14.22
CA GLY A 339 21.18 -1.97 15.53
C GLY A 339 19.80 -2.60 15.63
N LYS A 340 19.28 -2.71 16.87
CA LYS A 340 18.00 -3.34 17.18
C LYS A 340 17.08 -2.38 17.92
N SER A 341 15.78 -2.46 17.62
CA SER A 341 14.77 -1.70 18.33
C SER A 341 14.53 -2.29 19.72
N PRO A 342 14.55 -1.46 20.79
CA PRO A 342 14.25 -1.91 22.15
C PRO A 342 12.76 -2.31 22.34
N LEU A 343 11.91 -2.08 21.34
CA LEU A 343 10.51 -2.49 21.36
C LEU A 343 10.31 -3.96 20.99
N SER A 344 11.35 -4.62 20.46
CA SER A 344 11.26 -5.97 19.88
C SER A 344 11.53 -7.09 20.88
N ASP A 345 12.18 -6.76 22.00
CA ASP A 345 12.51 -7.67 23.09
C ASP A 345 11.26 -8.06 23.89
#